data_AF-A0A3D0HI35-F1
#
_entry.id   AF-A0A3D0HI35-F1
#
_cell.length_a   1.000
_cell.length_b   1.000
_cell.length_c   1.000
_cell.angle_alpha   90.00
_cell.angle_beta   90.00
_cell.angle_gamma   90.00
#
_symmetry.space_group_name_H-M   'P 1'
#
loop_
_entity.id
_entity.type
_entity.pdbx_description
1 polymer ?
#
loop_
_entity_poly.entity_id
_entity_poly.type
_entity_poly.pdbx_seq_one_letter_code
_entity_poly.pdbx_strand_id
1 'polypeptide(L)' 'MMIGLGIDAVNVHRFREALNRTPNLRNRIFTDAELASLASRADSAPSLAVRFAAR' A
#
# COMPACT_ATOMS: atom_id res chain seq x y z
N MET A 1 25.89 15.46 -0.36
CA MET A 1 26.47 14.13 -0.09
C MET A 1 25.33 13.13 -0.03
N MET A 2 25.36 12.07 -0.84
CA MET A 2 24.31 11.05 -0.84
C MET A 2 24.48 10.14 0.39
N ILE A 3 23.40 9.90 1.14
CA ILE A 3 23.43 9.10 2.38
C ILE A 3 23.08 7.63 2.09
N GLY A 4 22.19 7.36 1.12
CA GLY A 4 21.82 6.00 0.69
C GLY A 4 20.75 5.96 -0.40
N LEU A 5 20.50 4.77 -0.96
CA LEU A 5 19.44 4.48 -1.95
C LEU A 5 18.68 3.23 -1.52
N GLY A 6 17.35 3.31 -1.50
CA GLY A 6 16.45 2.18 -1.30
C GLY A 6 15.60 1.94 -2.54
N ILE A 7 15.38 0.67 -2.88
CA ILE A 7 14.48 0.25 -3.95
C ILE A 7 13.63 -0.90 -3.39
N ASP A 8 12.33 -0.83 -3.57
CA ASP A 8 11.39 -1.90 -3.25
C ASP A 8 10.49 -2.22 -4.44
N ALA A 9 10.06 -3.48 -4.54
CA ALA A 9 9.21 -3.97 -5.62
C ALA A 9 8.05 -4.79 -5.06
N VAL A 10 6.83 -4.30 -5.28
CA VAL A 10 5.60 -4.94 -4.77
C VAL A 10 4.76 -5.45 -5.92
N ASN A 11 4.43 -6.75 -5.88
CA ASN A 11 3.45 -7.32 -6.80
C ASN A 11 2.03 -6.94 -6.38
N VAL A 12 1.35 -6.13 -7.20
CA VAL A 12 0.01 -5.61 -6.92
C VAL A 12 -1.05 -6.72 -6.79
N HIS A 13 -0.94 -7.78 -7.59
CA HIS A 13 -1.90 -8.88 -7.53
C HIS A 13 -1.80 -9.61 -6.18
N ARG A 14 -0.59 -10.02 -5.79
CA ARG A 14 -0.34 -10.66 -4.50
C ARG A 14 -0.69 -9.75 -3.33
N PHE A 15 -0.43 -8.45 -3.45
CA PHE A 15 -0.79 -7.47 -2.43
C PHE A 15 -2.31 -7.38 -2.25
N ARG A 16 -3.08 -7.38 -3.35
CA ARG A 16 -4.55 -7.42 -3.30
C ARG A 16 -5.05 -8.67 -2.60
N GLU A 17 -4.49 -9.84 -2.92
CA GLU A 17 -4.85 -11.09 -2.25
C GLU A 17 -4.56 -11.05 -0.75
N ALA A 18 -3.41 -10.48 -0.35
CA ALA A 18 -3.05 -10.32 1.05
C ALA A 18 -4.03 -9.41 1.80
N LEU A 19 -4.42 -8.27 1.20
CA LEU A 19 -5.43 -7.37 1.77
C LEU A 19 -6.80 -8.03 1.89
N ASN A 20 -7.17 -8.88 0.93
CA ASN A 20 -8.45 -9.62 0.97
C ASN A 20 -8.42 -10.74 2.00
N ARG A 21 -7.30 -11.47 2.11
CA ARG A 21 -7.09 -12.54 3.08
C ARG A 21 -7.07 -12.01 4.51
N THR A 22 -6.57 -10.80 4.73
CA THR A 22 -6.49 -10.18 6.05
C THR A 22 -6.94 -8.72 5.99
N PRO A 23 -8.25 -8.45 6.12
CA PRO A 23 -8.80 -7.09 6.00
C PRO A 23 -8.20 -6.09 6.99
N ASN A 24 -7.90 -6.55 8.21
CA ASN A 24 -7.27 -5.73 9.26
C ASN A 24 -5.84 -5.25 8.90
N LEU A 25 -5.21 -5.84 7.88
CA LEU A 25 -3.89 -5.42 7.42
C LEU A 25 -3.91 -3.97 6.92
N ARG A 26 -5.03 -3.53 6.34
CA ARG A 26 -5.23 -2.15 5.86
C ARG A 26 -5.02 -1.13 6.98
N ASN A 27 -5.71 -1.32 8.10
CA ASN A 27 -5.69 -0.39 9.22
C ASN A 27 -4.40 -0.48 10.05
N ARG A 28 -3.63 -1.58 9.92
CA ARG A 28 -2.33 -1.74 10.58
C ARG A 28 -1.19 -1.09 9.82
N ILE A 29 -1.25 -1.09 8.49
CA ILE A 29 -0.18 -0.60 7.63
C ILE A 29 -0.41 0.86 7.25
N PHE A 30 -1.66 1.26 7.00
CA PHE A 30 -2.01 2.59 6.51
C PHE A 30 -2.72 3.40 7.58
N THR A 31 -2.52 4.71 7.51
CA THR A 31 -3.25 5.70 8.31
C THR A 31 -4.66 5.89 7.75
N ASP A 32 -5.58 6.36 8.59
CA ASP A 32 -6.96 6.65 8.17
C ASP A 32 -7.02 7.70 7.04
N ALA A 33 -6.10 8.68 7.06
CA ALA A 33 -6.00 9.70 6.03
C ALA A 33 -5.61 9.11 4.66
N GLU A 34 -4.68 8.14 4.63
CA GLU A 34 -4.27 7.48 3.39
C GLU A 34 -5.41 6.63 2.81
N LEU A 35 -6.14 5.91 3.67
CA LEU A 35 -7.30 5.13 3.27
C LEU A 35 -8.44 6.03 2.75
N ALA A 36 -8.73 7.12 3.45
CA ALA A 36 -9.73 8.10 3.03
C ALA A 36 -9.39 8.75 1.68
N SER A 37 -8.11 9.04 1.43
CA SER A 37 -7.65 9.60 0.14
C SER A 37 -7.92 8.70 -1.07
N LEU A 38 -8.12 7.40 -0.84
CA LEU A 38 -8.36 6.40 -1.88
C LEU A 38 -9.78 5.85 -1.86
N ALA A 39 -10.64 6.32 -0.94
CA ALA A 39 -11.99 5.80 -0.77
C ALA A 39 -12.89 6.01 -2.01
N SER A 40 -12.60 7.02 -2.84
CA SER A 40 -13.31 7.29 -4.09
C SER A 40 -12.85 6.45 -5.29
N ARG A 41 -11.78 5.66 -5.16
CA ARG A 41 -11.29 4.80 -6.24
C ARG A 41 -11.97 3.44 -6.23
N ALA A 42 -12.35 2.98 -7.41
CA ALA A 42 -12.88 1.63 -7.62
C ALA A 42 -11.88 0.52 -7.25
N ASP A 43 -10.57 0.75 -7.51
CA ASP A 43 -9.50 -0.13 -7.05
C ASP A 43 -8.38 0.68 -6.39
N SER A 44 -8.23 0.52 -5.07
CA SER A 44 -7.20 1.16 -4.27
C SER A 44 -5.94 0.30 -4.11
N ALA A 45 -5.97 -0.98 -4.48
CA ALA A 45 -4.85 -1.90 -4.25
C ALA A 45 -3.54 -1.48 -4.93
N PRO A 46 -3.51 -0.98 -6.20
CA PRO A 46 -2.28 -0.49 -6.81
C PRO A 46 -1.70 0.74 -6.07
N SER A 47 -2.56 1.69 -5.69
CA SER A 47 -2.15 2.90 -4.99
C SER A 47 -1.65 2.62 -3.57
N LEU A 48 -2.22 1.62 -2.90
CA LEU A 48 -1.75 1.15 -1.60
C LEU A 48 -0.43 0.37 -1.73
N ALA A 49 -0.25 -0.40 -2.81
CA ALA A 49 1.01 -1.12 -3.06
C ALA A 49 2.19 -0.16 -3.27
N VAL A 50 1.98 0.96 -4.00
CA VAL A 50 3.00 2.00 -4.16
C VAL A 50 3.37 2.64 -2.82
N ARG A 51 2.37 2.97 -1.99
CA ARG A 51 2.63 3.51 -0.64
C ARG A 51 3.35 2.52 0.26
N PHE A 52 3.06 1.23 0.12
CA PHE A 52 3.75 0.18 0.84
C PHE A 52 5.23 0.08 0.42
N ALA A 53 5.52 0.17 -0.88
CA ALA A 53 6.88 0.14 -1.41
C ALA A 53 7.73 1.38 -1.08
N ALA A 54 7.06 2.52 -0.85
CA ALA A 54 7.72 3.79 -0.58
C ALA A 54 8.03 4.04 0.91
N ARG A 55 7.65 3.12 1.81
CA ARG A 55 8.01 3.17 3.24
C ARG A 55 9.35 2.53 3.49
#